data_AF-A0A3S4U0M6-F1
#
_entry.id   AF-A0A3S4U0M6-F1
#
_cell.length_a   1.000
_cell.length_b   1.000
_cell.length_c   1.000
_cell.angle_alpha   90.00
_cell.angle_beta   90.00
_cell.angle_gamma   90.00
#
_symmetry.space_group_name_H-M   'P 1'
#
loop_
_entity.id
_entity.type
_entity.pdbx_description
1 polymer ?
#
loop_
_entity_poly.entity_id
_entity_poly.type
_entity_poly.pdbx_seq_one_letter_code
_entity_poly.pdbx_strand_id
1 'polypeptide(L)' 'MQADIQTVLSLSHRNELMSDLQWIAESIALRNIYTDPLNLLQVELLHRFRENPDHPNPDVEQALMITITGIAAGMRNTG' A
#
# COMPACT_ATOMS: atom_id res chain seq x y z
N MET A 1 7.49 -7.34 -13.02
CA MET A 1 6.16 -7.08 -12.43
C MET A 1 5.03 -7.09 -13.46
N GLN A 2 4.99 -6.18 -14.45
CA GLN A 2 3.89 -6.17 -15.42
C GLN A 2 3.86 -7.42 -16.32
N ALA A 3 5.03 -7.93 -16.72
CA ALA A 3 5.16 -9.20 -17.42
C ALA A 3 4.71 -10.41 -16.58
N ASP A 4 4.94 -10.37 -15.26
CA ASP A 4 4.54 -11.45 -14.35
C ASP A 4 3.02 -11.53 -14.21
N ILE A 5 2.36 -10.37 -14.09
CA ILE A 5 0.89 -10.27 -14.08
C ILE A 5 0.31 -10.87 -15.37
N GLN A 6 0.87 -10.52 -16.53
CA GLN A 6 0.42 -11.06 -17.83
C GLN A 6 0.65 -12.57 -17.93
N THR A 7 1.76 -13.06 -17.37
CA THR A 7 2.04 -14.50 -17.32
C THR A 7 0.99 -15.24 -16.49
N VAL A 8 0.66 -14.75 -15.29
CA VAL A 8 -0.38 -15.35 -14.43
C VAL A 8 -1.77 -15.29 -15.09
N LEU A 9 -2.13 -14.17 -15.73
CA LEU A 9 -3.40 -14.02 -16.44
C LEU A 9 -3.53 -14.98 -17.62
N SER A 10 -2.47 -15.13 -18.42
CA SER A 10 -2.47 -16.07 -19.55
C SER A 10 -2.57 -17.53 -19.11
N LEU A 11 -1.86 -17.93 -18.05
CA LEU A 11 -1.92 -19.27 -17.48
C LEU A 11 -3.27 -19.58 -16.82
N SER A 12 -3.92 -18.58 -16.22
CA SER A 12 -5.25 -18.73 -15.60
C SER A 12 -6.41 -18.54 -16.58
N HIS A 13 -6.12 -18.24 -17.86
CA HIS A 13 -7.12 -17.92 -18.90
C HIS A 13 -8.08 -16.78 -18.50
N ARG A 14 -7.54 -15.75 -17.82
CA ARG A 14 -8.29 -14.58 -17.35
C ARG A 14 -7.78 -13.30 -18.00
N ASN A 15 -8.68 -12.34 -18.18
CA ASN A 15 -8.34 -11.01 -18.69
C ASN A 15 -8.07 -10.00 -17.59
N GLU A 16 -8.51 -10.29 -16.36
CA GLU A 16 -8.38 -9.42 -15.19
C GLU A 16 -8.12 -10.24 -13.92
N LEU A 17 -7.31 -9.67 -13.03
CA LEU A 17 -7.01 -10.23 -11.72
C LEU A 17 -8.30 -10.35 -10.91
N MET A 18 -8.48 -11.48 -10.22
CA MET A 18 -9.60 -11.69 -9.29
C MET A 18 -11.01 -11.62 -9.95
N SER A 19 -11.10 -11.85 -11.26
CA SER A 19 -12.37 -11.83 -12.01
C SER A 19 -13.44 -12.82 -11.51
N ASP A 20 -13.07 -13.83 -10.72
CA ASP A 20 -13.94 -14.78 -10.02
C ASP A 20 -14.32 -14.36 -8.59
N LEU A 21 -13.68 -13.32 -8.06
CA LEU A 21 -13.79 -12.89 -6.66
C LEU A 21 -14.20 -11.41 -6.59
N GLN A 22 -15.29 -11.05 -7.30
CA GLN A 22 -15.75 -9.68 -7.49
C GLN A 22 -15.86 -8.89 -6.17
N TRP A 23 -16.45 -9.48 -5.13
CA TRP A 23 -16.55 -8.86 -3.80
C TRP A 23 -15.18 -8.53 -3.19
N ILE A 24 -14.21 -9.43 -3.34
CA ILE A 24 -12.87 -9.23 -2.79
C ILE A 24 -12.14 -8.14 -3.58
N ALA A 25 -12.29 -8.12 -4.91
CA ALA A 25 -11.76 -7.08 -5.78
C ALA A 25 -12.30 -5.69 -5.41
N GLU A 26 -13.62 -5.56 -5.22
CA GLU A 26 -14.26 -4.32 -4.76
C GLU A 26 -13.79 -3.91 -3.36
N SER A 27 -13.66 -4.86 -2.44
CA SER A 27 -13.13 -4.60 -1.10
C SER A 27 -11.69 -4.12 -1.13
N ILE A 28 -10.83 -4.66 -2.00
CA ILE A 28 -9.45 -4.19 -2.20
C ILE A 28 -9.46 -2.79 -2.80
N ALA A 29 -10.24 -2.56 -3.86
CA ALA A 29 -10.33 -1.26 -4.52
C ALA A 29 -10.75 -0.15 -3.52
N LEU A 30 -11.75 -0.43 -2.67
CA LEU A 30 -12.17 0.50 -1.63
C LEU A 30 -11.06 0.79 -0.61
N ARG A 31 -10.28 -0.23 -0.20
CA ARG A 31 -9.15 -0.03 0.72
C ARG A 31 -8.03 0.80 0.09
N ASN A 32 -7.78 0.64 -1.22
CA ASN A 32 -6.76 1.41 -1.93
C ASN A 32 -7.08 2.92 -1.89
N ILE A 33 -8.35 3.32 -2.05
CA ILE A 33 -8.79 4.72 -1.96
C ILE A 33 -8.32 5.40 -0.66
N TYR A 34 -8.34 4.67 0.47
CA TYR A 34 -7.91 5.19 1.77
C TYR A 34 -6.42 4.99 2.06
N THR A 35 -5.77 4.01 1.41
CA THR A 35 -4.35 3.70 1.62
C THR A 35 -3.47 4.65 0.79
N ASP A 36 -3.92 5.07 -0.39
CA ASP A 36 -3.20 6.00 -1.27
C ASP A 36 -2.79 7.32 -0.60
N PRO A 37 -3.66 8.06 0.11
CA PRO A 37 -3.25 9.27 0.81
C PRO A 37 -2.25 8.99 1.95
N LEU A 38 -2.35 7.84 2.61
CA LEU A 38 -1.37 7.44 3.64
C LEU A 38 -0.01 7.15 3.03
N ASN A 39 0.05 6.50 1.86
CA ASN A 39 1.30 6.28 1.11
C ASN A 39 1.97 7.60 0.74
N LEU A 40 1.19 8.56 0.20
CA LEU A 40 1.72 9.87 -0.17
C LEU A 40 2.25 10.63 1.04
N LEU A 41 1.50 10.61 2.15
CA LEU A 41 1.94 11.22 3.41
C LEU A 41 3.20 10.52 3.96
N GLN A 42 3.27 9.20 3.90
CA GLN A 42 4.42 8.42 4.37
C GLN A 42 5.70 8.79 3.60
N VAL A 43 5.62 9.02 2.29
CA VAL A 43 6.77 9.44 1.47
C VAL A 43 7.35 10.76 1.99
N GLU A 44 6.51 11.75 2.26
CA GLU A 44 6.93 13.04 2.81
C GLU A 44 7.48 12.92 4.24
N LEU A 45 6.84 12.11 5.08
CA LEU A 45 7.32 11.87 6.45
C LEU A 45 8.68 11.15 6.47
N LEU A 46 8.89 10.19 5.57
CA LEU A 46 10.18 9.53 5.38
C LEU A 46 11.25 10.51 4.91
N HIS A 47 10.90 11.44 4.02
CA HIS A 47 11.82 12.49 3.58
C HIS A 47 12.29 13.32 4.77
N ARG A 48 11.37 13.90 5.55
CA ARG A 48 11.68 14.72 6.74
C ARG A 48 12.44 13.93 7.82
N PHE A 49 12.03 12.69 8.07
CA PHE A 49 12.68 11.84 9.07
C PHE A 49 14.15 11.57 8.70
N ARG A 50 14.46 11.45 7.41
CA ARG A 50 15.82 11.21 6.92
C ARG A 50 16.70 12.47 6.87
N GLU A 51 16.13 13.67 6.93
CA GLU A 51 16.91 14.92 6.90
C GLU A 51 17.70 15.18 8.20
N ASN A 52 17.21 14.71 9.35
CA ASN A 52 17.90 14.85 10.64
C ASN A 52 17.92 13.51 11.41
N PRO A 53 18.74 12.54 10.98
CA PRO A 53 18.75 11.19 11.55
C PRO A 53 19.21 11.13 13.00
N ASP A 54 20.07 12.06 13.44
CA ASP A 54 20.60 12.08 14.80
C ASP A 54 19.62 12.69 15.82
N HIS A 55 18.67 13.50 15.35
CA HIS A 55 17.68 14.21 16.16
C HIS A 55 16.31 14.25 15.47
N PRO A 56 15.64 13.09 15.33
CA PRO A 56 14.34 13.03 14.67
C PRO A 56 13.30 13.84 15.45
N ASN A 57 12.45 14.55 14.71
CA ASN A 57 11.30 15.23 15.31
C ASN A 57 10.28 14.18 15.81
N PRO A 58 9.94 14.15 17.12
CA PRO A 58 9.02 13.16 17.67
C PRO A 58 7.65 13.13 16.99
N ASP A 59 7.13 14.28 16.55
CA ASP A 59 5.84 14.36 15.86
C ASP A 59 5.91 13.71 14.47
N VAL A 60 7.04 13.86 13.77
CA VAL A 60 7.29 13.23 12.47
C VAL A 60 7.41 11.72 12.63
N GLU A 61 8.13 11.26 13.65
CA GLU A 61 8.25 9.83 13.96
C GLU A 61 6.89 9.21 14.31
N GLN A 62 6.10 9.88 15.15
CA GLN A 62 4.76 9.42 15.51
C GLN A 62 3.84 9.38 14.28
N ALA A 63 3.83 10.43 13.46
CA ALA A 63 3.06 10.46 12.23
C ALA A 63 3.48 9.35 11.26
N LEU A 64 4.80 9.07 11.16
CA LEU A 64 5.33 7.99 10.33
C LEU A 64 4.81 6.63 10.82
N MET A 65 4.83 6.39 12.14
CA MET A 65 4.27 5.17 12.74
C MET A 65 2.77 5.01 12.50
N ILE A 66 2.01 6.11 12.52
CA ILE A 66 0.57 6.11 12.17
C ILE A 66 0.37 5.69 10.72
N THR A 67 1.15 6.24 9.78
CA THR A 67 1.04 5.84 8.36
C THR A 67 1.42 4.38 8.14
N ILE A 68 2.49 3.88 8.79
CA ILE A 68 2.90 2.46 8.74
C ILE A 68 1.74 1.56 9.18
N THR A 69 1.15 1.87 10.35
CA THR A 69 0.06 1.08 10.92
C THR A 69 -1.20 1.15 10.06
N GLY A 70 -1.54 2.33 9.55
CA GLY A 70 -2.70 2.54 8.68
C GLY A 70 -2.59 1.80 7.35
N ILE A 71 -1.42 1.84 6.71
CA ILE A 71 -1.15 1.09 5.47
C ILE A 71 -1.22 -0.41 5.74
N ALA A 72 -0.58 -0.91 6.80
CA ALA A 72 -0.66 -2.33 7.16
C ALA A 72 -2.11 -2.79 7.38
N ALA A 73 -2.94 -1.98 8.06
CA ALA A 73 -4.36 -2.27 8.27
C ALA A 73 -5.16 -2.29 6.96
N GLY A 74 -4.84 -1.40 6.01
CA GLY A 74 -5.46 -1.35 4.68
C GLY A 74 -5.06 -2.52 3.78
N MET A 75 -3.78 -2.90 3.81
CA MET A 75 -3.22 -3.98 2.98
C MET A 75 -3.65 -5.38 3.45
N ARG A 76 -3.91 -5.55 4.75
CA ARG A 76 -4.27 -6.85 5.35
C ARG A 76 -3.21 -7.92 5.06
N ASN A 77 -3.59 -9.07 4.51
CA ASN A 77 -2.71 -10.19 4.23
C ASN A 77 -2.00 -10.01 2.88
N THR A 78 -0.67 -9.91 2.91
CA THR A 78 0.16 -9.67 1.72
C THR A 78 1.22 -10.75 1.49
N GLY A 79 1.17 -11.87 2.23
CA GLY A 79 2.13 -12.97 2.18
C GLY A 79 1.46 -14.34 2.21
#